data_AF-A0AAV0WKE4-F1
#
_entry.id   AF-A0AAV0WKE4-F1
#
_cell.length_a   1.000
_cell.length_b   1.000
_cell.length_c   1.000
_cell.angle_alpha   90.00
_cell.angle_beta   90.00
_cell.angle_gamma   90.00
#
_symmetry.space_group_name_H-M   'P 1'
#
loop_
_entity.id
_entity.type
_entity.pdbx_description
1 polymer ?
#
loop_
_entity_poly.entity_id
_entity_poly.type
_entity_poly.pdbx_seq_one_letter_code
_entity_poly.pdbx_strand_id
1 'polypeptide(L)'
;MRNDKYKVKLLLNDCCIVDAECTCPRGKVVCHHIAALALYTHYNLSSTDQSCSWNVRKNIPCNEVKTIDEMYGRFESPATNVADEDFANFKKTLDNLTVPVGFSWLLRPEPELELNKCQAIKLNSIESTINTDVCKQFVKSKQFDAVRTYIFDKCFITDDIILKIAEESIIQSKSEMWHYHRKNRLTASHFGHIFLQKTKIFKIFLQVTTK
;
A
#
# COMPACT_ATOMS: atom_id res chain seq x y z
N MET A 1 -18.02 -28.71 27.71
CA MET A 1 -16.86 -27.83 28.00
C MET A 1 -17.34 -26.68 28.86
N ARG A 2 -16.78 -26.48 30.06
CA ARG A 2 -17.15 -25.33 30.89
C ARG A 2 -16.77 -24.05 30.13
N ASN A 3 -17.69 -23.10 30.06
CA ASN A 3 -17.54 -21.86 29.28
C ASN A 3 -16.74 -20.80 30.06
N ASP A 4 -15.74 -21.27 30.80
CA ASP A 4 -14.97 -20.43 31.73
C ASP A 4 -13.98 -19.59 30.93
N LYS A 5 -14.18 -18.28 30.94
CA LYS A 5 -13.29 -17.32 30.26
C LYS A 5 -12.07 -17.08 31.14
N TYR A 6 -10.94 -17.68 30.79
CA TYR A 6 -9.66 -17.41 31.44
C TYR A 6 -9.01 -16.15 30.86
N LYS A 7 -8.61 -15.22 31.73
CA LYS A 7 -7.72 -14.11 31.38
C LYS A 7 -6.28 -14.63 31.27
N VAL A 8 -5.63 -14.30 30.17
CA VAL A 8 -4.24 -14.64 29.85
C VAL A 8 -3.54 -13.34 29.45
N LYS A 9 -2.34 -13.10 29.99
CA LYS A 9 -1.50 -11.95 29.66
C LYS A 9 -0.09 -12.43 29.34
N LEU A 10 0.54 -11.75 28.40
CA LEU A 10 1.94 -11.92 28.04
C LEU A 10 2.59 -10.55 28.02
N LEU A 11 3.74 -10.42 28.67
CA LEU A 11 4.60 -9.25 28.61
C LEU A 11 5.76 -9.54 27.67
N LEU A 12 5.88 -8.73 26.62
CA LEU A 12 6.93 -8.85 25.61
C LEU A 12 7.91 -7.67 25.72
N ASN A 13 9.21 -7.95 25.68
CA ASN A 13 10.26 -6.94 25.54
C ASN A 13 11.28 -7.43 24.52
N ASP A 14 11.65 -6.61 23.54
CA ASP A 14 12.60 -6.95 22.46
C ASP A 14 12.38 -8.36 21.85
N CYS A 15 11.12 -8.65 21.49
CA CYS A 15 10.68 -9.94 20.94
C CYS A 15 10.86 -11.16 21.86
N CYS A 16 11.16 -10.95 23.14
CA CYS A 16 11.26 -12.00 24.16
C CYS A 16 10.08 -11.92 25.15
N ILE A 17 9.60 -13.08 25.62
CA ILE A 17 8.59 -13.15 26.68
C ILE A 17 9.27 -12.91 28.02
N VAL A 18 8.94 -11.81 28.67
CA VAL A 18 9.49 -11.42 29.98
C VAL A 18 8.63 -11.97 31.12
N ASP A 19 7.31 -11.96 30.94
CA ASP A 19 6.37 -12.44 31.95
C ASP A 19 5.09 -12.99 31.30
N ALA A 20 4.43 -13.92 32.00
CA ALA A 20 3.22 -14.58 31.53
C ALA A 20 2.27 -14.90 32.70
N GLU A 21 1.04 -14.39 32.64
CA GLU A 21 0.02 -14.65 33.65
C GLU A 21 -1.18 -15.36 33.03
N CYS A 22 -1.66 -16.43 33.69
CA CYS A 22 -2.90 -17.08 33.31
C CYS A 22 -3.76 -17.39 34.54
N THR A 23 -5.02 -16.96 34.49
CA THR A 23 -6.02 -17.20 35.55
C THR A 23 -6.59 -18.61 35.56
N CYS A 24 -6.16 -19.50 34.66
CA CYS A 24 -6.60 -20.89 34.69
C CYS A 24 -5.98 -21.64 35.89
N PRO A 25 -6.63 -22.69 36.41
CA PRO A 25 -6.13 -23.46 37.56
C PRO A 25 -4.72 -24.03 37.35
N ARG A 26 -4.33 -24.25 36.08
CA ARG A 26 -3.02 -24.78 35.66
C ARG A 26 -1.99 -23.70 35.35
N GLY A 27 -2.36 -22.42 35.41
CA GLY A 27 -1.60 -21.28 34.91
C GLY A 27 -0.27 -21.03 35.61
N LYS A 28 0.01 -21.72 36.72
CA LYS A 28 1.26 -21.62 37.48
C LYS A 28 2.30 -22.71 37.14
N VAL A 29 1.97 -23.68 36.29
CA VAL A 29 2.86 -24.83 36.01
C VAL A 29 2.99 -25.08 34.51
N VAL A 30 1.89 -25.39 33.81
CA VAL A 30 1.84 -25.56 32.34
C VAL A 30 0.40 -25.38 31.87
N CYS A 31 0.14 -24.41 30.99
CA CYS A 31 -1.16 -24.29 30.32
C CYS A 31 -1.00 -23.97 28.83
N HIS A 32 -1.87 -24.55 28.01
CA HIS A 32 -1.88 -24.31 26.56
C HIS A 32 -2.35 -22.90 26.18
N HIS A 33 -2.97 -22.17 27.11
CA HIS A 33 -3.48 -20.82 26.86
C HIS A 33 -2.36 -19.81 26.62
N ILE A 34 -1.28 -19.90 27.40
CA ILE A 34 -0.10 -19.02 27.24
C ILE A 34 0.59 -19.33 25.90
N ALA A 35 0.77 -20.62 25.58
CA ALA A 35 1.34 -21.04 24.30
C ALA A 35 0.50 -20.59 23.10
N ALA A 36 -0.82 -20.76 23.18
CA ALA A 36 -1.74 -20.32 22.13
C ALA A 36 -1.69 -18.80 21.93
N LEU A 37 -1.62 -18.02 23.02
CA LEU A 37 -1.49 -16.58 22.93
C LEU A 37 -0.12 -16.18 22.33
N ALA A 38 0.97 -16.85 22.72
CA ALA A 38 2.31 -16.58 22.19
C ALA A 38 2.40 -16.87 20.68
N LEU A 39 1.83 -17.99 20.22
CA LEU A 39 1.74 -18.31 18.79
C LEU A 39 0.88 -17.30 18.04
N TYR A 40 -0.27 -16.92 18.61
CA TYR A 40 -1.12 -15.88 18.03
C TYR A 40 -0.35 -14.56 17.89
N THR A 41 0.39 -14.13 18.91
CA THR A 41 1.20 -12.92 18.85
C THR A 41 2.31 -13.03 17.81
N HIS A 42 2.98 -14.17 17.67
CA HIS A 42 4.06 -14.34 16.69
C HIS A 42 3.57 -14.22 15.24
N TYR A 43 2.40 -14.79 14.93
CA TYR A 43 1.87 -14.78 13.55
C TYR A 43 1.01 -13.56 13.22
N ASN A 44 0.42 -12.89 14.23
CA ASN A 44 -0.57 -11.84 14.00
C ASN A 44 -0.19 -10.47 14.57
N LEU A 45 0.87 -10.37 15.39
CA LEU A 45 1.44 -9.09 15.80
C LEU A 45 2.83 -8.96 15.16
N SER A 46 2.90 -8.20 14.08
CA SER A 46 4.17 -7.90 13.43
C SER A 46 4.90 -6.77 14.16
N SER A 47 6.19 -6.58 13.89
CA SER A 47 6.94 -5.39 14.33
C SER A 47 6.33 -4.06 13.85
N THR A 48 5.35 -4.10 12.93
CA THR A 48 4.57 -2.93 12.50
C THR A 48 3.30 -2.67 13.33
N ASP A 49 2.86 -3.64 14.15
CA ASP A 49 1.75 -3.49 15.11
C ASP A 49 2.21 -2.95 16.47
N GLN A 50 3.52 -2.90 16.73
CA GLN A 50 4.03 -1.91 17.68
C GLN A 50 3.59 -0.56 17.14
N SER A 51 2.69 0.12 17.86
CA SER A 51 2.25 1.46 17.53
C SER A 51 3.46 2.28 17.10
N CYS A 52 3.53 2.54 15.80
CA CYS A 52 4.65 3.13 15.10
C CYS A 52 5.14 4.34 15.94
N SER A 53 6.21 4.15 16.70
CA SER A 53 6.74 5.12 17.64
C SER A 53 7.32 6.35 16.93
N TRP A 54 7.33 6.32 15.60
CA TRP A 54 7.57 7.46 14.72
C TRP A 54 6.59 8.61 14.93
N ASN A 55 5.35 8.35 15.40
CA ASN A 55 4.34 9.37 15.67
C ASN A 55 4.13 9.67 17.17
N VAL A 56 4.75 8.90 18.07
CA VAL A 56 4.76 9.28 19.48
C VAL A 56 5.68 10.47 19.60
N ARG A 57 5.11 11.68 19.60
CA ARG A 57 5.85 12.90 19.94
C ARG A 57 6.47 12.65 21.29
N LYS A 58 7.79 12.43 21.33
CA LYS A 58 8.53 12.43 22.57
C LYS A 58 8.19 13.77 23.22
N ASN A 59 7.61 13.73 24.42
CA ASN A 59 7.34 14.91 25.21
C ASN A 59 8.69 15.39 25.78
N ILE A 60 9.58 15.82 24.87
CA ILE A 60 10.84 16.42 25.23
C ILE A 60 10.47 17.83 25.67
N PRO A 61 10.80 18.25 26.90
CA PRO A 61 10.73 19.65 27.29
C PRO A 61 11.89 20.37 26.59
N CYS A 62 11.84 20.43 25.26
CA CYS A 62 12.78 21.20 24.45
C CYS A 62 11.98 22.39 23.94
N ASN A 63 12.11 23.51 24.64
CA ASN A 63 11.47 24.77 24.28
C ASN A 63 12.03 25.38 22.98
N GLU A 64 12.95 24.71 22.29
CA GLU A 64 13.54 25.17 21.03
C GLU A 64 13.70 23.99 20.06
N VAL A 65 12.63 23.69 19.32
CA VAL A 65 12.74 22.87 18.10
C VAL A 65 13.53 23.68 17.08
N LYS A 66 14.82 23.37 16.92
CA LYS A 66 15.64 23.99 15.89
C LYS A 66 15.44 23.29 14.56
N THR A 67 15.21 24.05 13.50
CA THR A 67 15.17 23.51 12.14
C THR A 67 16.56 23.02 11.72
N ILE A 68 16.64 22.14 10.71
CA ILE A 68 17.93 21.69 10.14
C ILE A 68 18.76 22.92 9.69
N ASP A 69 18.11 23.92 9.09
CA ASP A 69 18.72 25.19 8.70
C ASP A 69 19.32 25.94 9.90
N GLU A 70 18.67 25.92 11.07
CA GLU A 70 19.18 26.56 12.29
C GLU A 70 20.34 25.79 12.94
N MET A 71 20.37 24.47 12.79
CA MET A 71 21.44 23.64 13.35
C MET A 71 22.71 23.64 12.50
N TYR A 72 22.54 23.62 11.17
CA TYR A 72 23.64 23.37 10.24
C TYR A 72 23.89 24.53 9.27
N GLY A 73 23.05 25.57 9.29
CA GLY A 73 23.05 26.61 8.28
C GLY A 73 22.45 26.11 6.96
N ARG A 74 22.04 27.05 6.12
CA ARG A 74 21.69 26.73 4.74
C ARG A 74 22.98 26.47 3.97
N PHE A 75 23.26 25.20 3.70
CA PHE A 75 24.31 24.86 2.75
C PHE A 75 23.82 25.21 1.35
N GLU A 76 24.45 26.21 0.73
CA GLU A 76 24.38 26.36 -0.72
C GLU A 76 25.09 25.15 -1.31
N SER A 77 24.31 24.14 -1.72
CA SER A 77 24.87 23.07 -2.54
C SER A 77 25.52 23.73 -3.75
N PRO A 78 26.81 23.50 -4.01
CA PRO A 78 27.38 23.94 -5.27
C PRO A 78 26.48 23.37 -6.37
N ALA A 79 26.01 24.24 -7.27
CA ALA A 79 25.31 23.82 -8.47
C ALA A 79 26.33 23.10 -9.37
N THR A 80 26.66 21.88 -8.97
CA THR A 80 27.63 21.04 -9.66
C THR A 80 26.87 20.46 -10.83
N ASN A 81 26.91 21.17 -11.96
CA ASN A 81 26.48 20.61 -13.22
C ASN A 81 27.49 19.51 -13.56
N VAL A 82 27.07 18.25 -13.39
CA VAL A 82 27.83 17.11 -13.87
C VAL A 82 27.70 17.10 -15.39
N ALA A 83 28.82 17.08 -16.11
CA ALA A 83 28.77 16.97 -17.57
C ALA A 83 28.14 15.63 -17.97
N ASP A 84 27.37 15.61 -19.05
CA ASP A 84 26.73 14.38 -19.55
C ASP A 84 27.77 13.27 -19.82
N GLU A 85 28.97 13.66 -20.20
CA GLU A 85 30.11 12.76 -20.45
C GLU A 85 30.63 12.12 -19.16
N ASP A 86 30.72 12.87 -18.06
CA ASP A 86 31.09 12.35 -16.75
C ASP A 86 30.02 11.39 -16.21
N PHE A 87 28.74 11.72 -16.42
CA PHE A 87 27.63 10.85 -16.05
C PHE A 87 27.63 9.54 -16.84
N ALA A 88 27.90 9.59 -18.15
CA ALA A 88 28.04 8.41 -19.00
C ALA A 88 29.22 7.53 -18.57
N ASN A 89 30.37 8.14 -18.23
CA ASN A 89 31.55 7.43 -17.74
C ASN A 89 31.29 6.75 -16.38
N PHE A 90 30.58 7.44 -15.47
CA PHE A 90 30.17 6.86 -14.20
C PHE A 90 29.24 5.65 -14.39
N LYS A 91 28.22 5.77 -15.25
CA LYS A 91 27.30 4.68 -15.56
C LYS A 91 28.03 3.47 -16.15
N LYS A 92 28.93 3.69 -17.11
CA LYS A 92 29.80 2.65 -17.67
C LYS A 92 30.66 1.97 -16.61
N THR A 93 31.15 2.73 -15.63
CA THR A 93 31.94 2.16 -14.52
C THR A 93 31.07 1.25 -13.65
N LEU A 94 29.85 1.69 -13.31
CA LEU A 94 28.89 0.88 -12.55
C LEU A 94 28.48 -0.40 -13.26
N ASP A 95 28.24 -0.34 -14.57
CA ASP A 95 27.86 -1.50 -15.39
C ASP A 95 28.97 -2.56 -15.46
N ASN A 96 30.23 -2.14 -15.30
CA ASN A 96 31.41 -3.01 -15.31
C ASN A 96 31.81 -3.54 -13.92
N LEU A 97 31.11 -3.17 -12.85
CA LEU A 97 31.37 -3.72 -11.53
C LEU A 97 30.92 -5.20 -11.49
N THR A 98 31.84 -6.08 -11.09
CA THR A 98 31.58 -7.52 -10.89
C THR A 98 30.74 -7.81 -9.65
N VAL A 99 30.48 -6.80 -8.81
CA VAL A 99 29.71 -6.91 -7.57
C VAL A 99 28.31 -6.33 -7.78
N PRO A 100 27.24 -7.03 -7.39
CA PRO A 100 25.88 -6.50 -7.50
C PRO A 100 25.70 -5.31 -6.55
N VAL A 101 25.62 -4.11 -7.13
CA VAL A 101 25.18 -2.88 -6.44
C VAL A 101 23.66 -2.78 -6.53
N GLY A 102 22.97 -2.95 -5.39
CA GLY A 102 21.51 -3.09 -5.31
C GLY A 102 20.68 -1.90 -5.84
N PHE A 103 21.30 -0.80 -6.24
CA PHE A 103 20.64 0.40 -6.76
C PHE A 103 21.05 0.80 -8.18
N SER A 104 21.93 0.05 -8.86
CA SER A 104 22.32 0.35 -10.25
C SER A 104 21.14 0.32 -11.22
N TRP A 105 20.08 -0.42 -10.89
CA TRP A 105 18.84 -0.45 -11.67
C TRP A 105 18.14 0.92 -11.74
N LEU A 106 18.32 1.83 -10.77
CA LEU A 106 17.78 3.19 -10.82
C LEU A 106 18.45 4.04 -11.92
N LEU A 107 19.65 3.64 -12.35
CA LEU A 107 20.43 4.34 -13.36
C LEU A 107 20.28 3.71 -14.75
N ARG A 108 19.49 2.64 -14.89
CA ARG A 108 19.21 2.04 -16.19
C ARG A 108 18.52 3.05 -17.09
N PRO A 109 18.85 3.07 -18.40
CA PRO A 109 18.16 3.94 -19.33
C PRO A 109 16.67 3.55 -19.34
N GLU A 110 15.81 4.56 -19.44
CA GLU A 110 14.40 4.33 -19.66
C GLU A 110 14.22 3.59 -21.00
N PRO A 111 13.35 2.56 -21.08
CA PRO A 111 13.17 1.79 -22.31
C PRO A 111 12.73 2.68 -23.48
N GLU A 112 13.33 2.47 -24.66
CA GLU A 112 13.00 3.19 -25.89
C GLU A 112 11.57 2.83 -26.37
N LEU A 113 10.78 3.86 -26.66
CA LEU A 113 9.42 3.70 -27.18
C LEU A 113 9.44 3.50 -28.69
N GLU A 114 8.96 2.35 -29.15
CA GLU A 114 8.53 2.20 -30.53
C GLU A 114 7.20 2.97 -30.75
N LEU A 115 7.31 4.27 -31.05
CA LEU A 115 6.19 5.21 -31.29
C LEU A 115 5.14 4.71 -32.30
N ASN A 116 5.46 3.71 -33.12
CA ASN A 116 4.64 3.22 -34.23
C ASN A 116 3.80 1.96 -33.90
N LYS A 117 3.84 1.44 -32.67
CA LYS A 117 3.10 0.22 -32.27
C LYS A 117 1.89 0.44 -31.36
N CYS A 118 1.65 1.65 -30.87
CA CYS A 118 0.60 1.90 -29.88
C CYS A 118 -0.80 2.03 -30.53
N GLN A 119 -1.43 0.89 -30.85
CA GLN A 119 -2.89 0.84 -30.99
C GLN A 119 -3.49 0.87 -29.58
N ALA A 120 -4.05 2.02 -29.20
CA ALA A 120 -4.66 2.24 -27.89
C ALA A 120 -5.55 1.07 -27.46
N ILE A 121 -5.19 0.40 -26.37
CA ILE A 121 -6.06 -0.62 -25.79
C ILE A 121 -7.31 0.06 -25.24
N LYS A 122 -8.45 -0.21 -25.89
CA LYS A 122 -9.74 0.29 -25.44
C LYS A 122 -10.20 -0.49 -24.21
N LEU A 123 -9.95 0.08 -23.04
CA LEU A 123 -10.47 -0.45 -21.78
C LEU A 123 -11.95 -0.10 -21.62
N ASN A 124 -12.73 -1.04 -21.08
CA ASN A 124 -14.11 -0.77 -20.72
C ASN A 124 -14.16 0.26 -19.58
N SER A 125 -14.96 1.32 -19.76
CA SER A 125 -15.22 2.26 -18.69
C SER A 125 -16.14 1.61 -17.65
N ILE A 126 -15.83 1.82 -16.37
CA ILE A 126 -16.71 1.39 -15.27
C ILE A 126 -18.09 2.04 -15.43
N GLU A 127 -18.13 3.31 -15.84
CA GLU A 127 -19.37 4.05 -16.05
C GLU A 127 -20.23 3.43 -17.16
N SER A 128 -19.65 3.04 -18.29
CA SER A 128 -20.40 2.36 -19.37
C SER A 128 -20.91 0.99 -18.92
N THR A 129 -20.15 0.30 -18.08
CA THR A 129 -20.53 -1.02 -17.55
C THR A 129 -21.72 -0.92 -16.58
N ILE A 130 -21.70 0.07 -15.68
CA ILE A 130 -22.79 0.31 -14.73
C ILE A 130 -24.07 0.80 -15.43
N ASN A 131 -23.92 1.63 -16.47
CA ASN A 131 -25.06 2.21 -17.18
C ASN A 131 -25.75 1.24 -18.16
N THR A 132 -25.23 0.02 -18.33
CA THR A 132 -25.84 -1.01 -19.16
C THR A 132 -27.17 -1.49 -18.56
N ASP A 133 -28.17 -1.74 -19.41
CA ASP A 133 -29.51 -2.17 -18.98
C ASP A 133 -29.50 -3.46 -18.15
N VAL A 134 -28.57 -4.37 -18.46
CA VAL A 134 -28.32 -5.61 -17.71
C VAL A 134 -27.98 -5.31 -16.25
N CYS A 135 -27.03 -4.39 -16.01
CA CYS A 135 -26.62 -4.03 -14.65
C CYS A 135 -27.77 -3.33 -13.91
N LYS A 136 -28.51 -2.44 -14.58
CA LYS A 136 -29.70 -1.78 -14.01
C LYS A 136 -30.80 -2.78 -13.65
N GLN A 137 -30.99 -3.84 -14.43
CA GLN A 137 -31.97 -4.89 -14.15
C GLN A 137 -31.59 -5.73 -12.94
N PHE A 138 -30.30 -6.10 -12.78
CA PHE A 138 -29.82 -6.80 -11.59
C PHE A 138 -29.98 -5.95 -10.32
N VAL A 139 -29.74 -4.64 -10.40
CA VAL A 139 -29.98 -3.71 -9.28
C VAL A 139 -31.47 -3.64 -8.92
N LYS A 140 -32.36 -3.49 -9.92
CA LYS A 140 -33.82 -3.47 -9.69
C LYS A 140 -34.33 -4.76 -9.06
N SER A 141 -33.75 -5.89 -9.46
CA SER A 141 -34.10 -7.23 -8.96
C SER A 141 -33.43 -7.57 -7.62
N LYS A 142 -32.67 -6.63 -7.01
CA LYS A 142 -31.90 -6.80 -5.78
C LYS A 142 -30.91 -7.98 -5.80
N GLN A 143 -30.41 -8.34 -6.98
CA GLN A 143 -29.44 -9.42 -7.18
C GLN A 143 -28.01 -8.87 -7.10
N PHE A 144 -27.58 -8.49 -5.90
CA PHE A 144 -26.29 -7.81 -5.69
C PHE A 144 -25.08 -8.67 -6.04
N ASP A 145 -25.17 -10.00 -5.88
CA ASP A 145 -24.09 -10.91 -6.27
C ASP A 145 -23.92 -10.98 -7.80
N ALA A 146 -25.03 -10.94 -8.55
CA ALA A 146 -25.00 -10.90 -10.01
C ALA A 146 -24.40 -9.58 -10.52
N VAL A 147 -24.71 -8.45 -9.86
CA VAL A 147 -24.07 -7.15 -10.15
C VAL A 147 -22.57 -7.23 -9.93
N ARG A 148 -22.15 -7.81 -8.79
CA ARG A 148 -20.72 -7.96 -8.45
C ARG A 148 -20.01 -8.76 -9.55
N THR A 149 -20.49 -9.96 -9.85
CA THR A 149 -19.87 -10.83 -10.86
C THR A 149 -19.83 -10.18 -12.24
N TYR A 150 -20.91 -9.50 -12.65
CA TYR A 150 -20.97 -8.79 -13.93
C TYR A 150 -19.93 -7.66 -14.02
N ILE A 151 -19.78 -6.85 -12.97
CA ILE A 151 -18.78 -5.77 -12.94
C ILE A 151 -17.37 -6.36 -12.93
N PHE A 152 -17.13 -7.40 -12.12
CA PHE A 152 -15.82 -8.06 -12.06
C PHE A 152 -15.43 -8.63 -13.42
N ASP A 153 -16.32 -9.36 -14.09
CA ASP A 153 -16.05 -9.97 -15.40
C ASP A 153 -15.75 -8.90 -16.47
N LYS A 154 -16.57 -7.85 -16.55
CA LYS A 154 -16.42 -6.80 -17.58
C LYS A 154 -15.27 -5.83 -17.35
N CYS A 155 -14.86 -5.67 -16.09
CA CYS A 155 -13.75 -4.80 -15.71
C CYS A 155 -12.46 -5.57 -15.40
N PHE A 156 -12.47 -6.91 -15.56
CA PHE A 156 -11.29 -7.74 -15.38
C PHE A 156 -10.23 -7.37 -16.42
N ILE A 157 -8.97 -7.34 -15.99
CA ILE A 157 -7.83 -7.02 -16.84
C ILE A 157 -6.82 -8.13 -16.67
N THR A 158 -6.38 -8.70 -17.79
CA THR A 158 -5.35 -9.74 -17.82
C THR A 158 -3.95 -9.15 -17.71
N ASP A 159 -2.99 -9.96 -17.28
CA ASP A 159 -1.59 -9.54 -17.13
C ASP A 159 -0.99 -9.03 -18.46
N ASP A 160 -1.37 -9.62 -19.59
CA ASP A 160 -0.94 -9.16 -20.92
C ASP A 160 -1.39 -7.72 -21.23
N ILE A 161 -2.58 -7.35 -20.77
CA ILE A 161 -3.11 -5.98 -20.94
C ILE A 161 -2.37 -5.03 -20.01
N ILE A 162 -2.07 -5.46 -18.78
CA ILE A 162 -1.30 -4.67 -17.80
C ILE A 162 0.09 -4.34 -18.36
N LEU A 163 0.78 -5.34 -18.93
CA LEU A 163 2.09 -5.15 -19.53
C LEU A 163 2.06 -4.15 -20.69
N LYS A 164 1.09 -4.26 -21.58
CA LYS A 164 0.93 -3.30 -22.69
C LYS A 164 0.59 -1.88 -22.22
N ILE A 165 -0.25 -1.73 -21.19
CA ILE A 165 -0.51 -0.41 -20.59
C ILE A 165 0.76 0.18 -19.98
N ALA A 166 1.59 -0.66 -19.33
CA ALA A 166 2.86 -0.23 -18.78
C ALA A 166 3.80 0.26 -19.88
N GLU A 167 3.88 -0.44 -21.01
CA GLU A 167 4.64 -0.03 -22.21
C GLU A 167 4.11 1.30 -22.79
N GLU A 168 2.80 1.45 -22.98
CA GLU A 168 2.19 2.68 -23.52
C GLU A 168 2.35 3.91 -22.61
N SER A 169 2.67 3.66 -21.34
CA SER A 169 2.68 4.69 -20.29
C SER A 169 4.01 4.87 -19.58
N ILE A 170 5.10 4.40 -20.22
CA ILE A 170 6.50 4.56 -19.78
C ILE A 170 6.80 6.02 -19.40
N ILE A 171 6.47 6.98 -20.27
CA ILE A 171 6.73 8.42 -20.03
C ILE A 171 5.74 9.08 -19.05
N GLN A 172 4.86 8.29 -18.43
CA GLN A 172 3.91 8.72 -17.41
C GLN A 172 3.09 9.94 -17.87
N SER A 173 3.06 11.02 -17.09
CA SER A 173 2.25 12.23 -17.35
C SER A 173 2.59 12.96 -18.64
N LYS A 174 3.70 12.65 -19.31
CA LYS A 174 4.02 13.22 -20.62
C LYS A 174 3.29 12.49 -21.77
N SER A 175 2.77 11.29 -21.52
CA SER A 175 1.98 10.51 -22.48
C SER A 175 0.48 10.78 -22.30
N GLU A 176 -0.24 11.03 -23.39
CA GLU A 176 -1.71 11.12 -23.36
C GLU A 176 -2.35 9.80 -22.89
N MET A 177 -1.74 8.66 -23.23
CA MET A 177 -2.22 7.33 -22.84
C MET A 177 -2.19 7.11 -21.32
N TRP A 178 -1.23 7.72 -20.61
CA TRP A 178 -1.20 7.67 -19.15
C TRP A 178 -2.45 8.31 -18.53
N HIS A 179 -2.90 9.44 -19.07
CA HIS A 179 -4.12 10.09 -18.62
C HIS A 179 -5.36 9.29 -19.01
N TYR A 180 -5.38 8.73 -20.22
CA TYR A 180 -6.46 7.87 -20.70
C TYR A 180 -6.65 6.64 -19.80
N HIS A 181 -5.58 5.89 -19.55
CA HIS A 181 -5.62 4.65 -18.76
C HIS A 181 -5.98 4.89 -17.30
N ARG A 182 -5.59 6.05 -16.72
CA ARG A 182 -5.89 6.41 -15.33
C ARG A 182 -7.30 6.98 -15.11
N LYS A 183 -7.99 7.40 -16.18
CA LYS A 183 -9.33 7.98 -16.07
C LYS A 183 -10.30 6.96 -15.47
N ASN A 184 -11.11 7.40 -14.52
CA ASN A 184 -12.12 6.58 -13.82
C ASN A 184 -11.55 5.34 -13.10
N ARG A 185 -10.26 5.33 -12.76
CA ARG A 185 -9.62 4.26 -11.98
C ARG A 185 -9.14 4.74 -10.62
N LEU A 186 -9.07 3.82 -9.67
CA LEU A 186 -8.47 4.08 -8.37
C LEU A 186 -6.94 4.04 -8.52
N THR A 187 -6.30 5.16 -8.19
CA THR A 187 -4.83 5.27 -8.19
C THR A 187 -4.33 5.39 -6.77
N ALA A 188 -3.08 4.98 -6.50
CA ALA A 188 -2.50 5.02 -5.16
C ALA A 188 -2.60 6.41 -4.51
N SER A 189 -2.42 7.49 -5.29
CA SER A 189 -2.53 8.87 -4.80
C SER A 189 -3.95 9.27 -4.39
N HIS A 190 -4.99 8.67 -5.00
CA HIS A 190 -6.39 8.95 -4.68
C HIS A 190 -7.03 7.92 -3.73
N PHE A 191 -6.31 6.84 -3.41
CA PHE A 191 -6.81 5.78 -2.54
C PHE A 191 -7.08 6.28 -1.11
N GLY A 192 -6.19 7.12 -0.56
CA GLY A 192 -6.36 7.71 0.77
C GLY A 192 -7.63 8.56 0.91
N HIS A 193 -7.99 9.33 -0.12
CA HIS A 193 -9.23 10.13 -0.15
C HIS A 193 -10.48 9.25 -0.06
N ILE A 194 -10.47 8.07 -0.68
CA ILE A 194 -11.59 7.13 -0.64
C ILE A 194 -11.69 6.47 0.73
N PHE A 195 -10.56 6.12 1.33
CA PHE A 195 -10.54 5.54 2.67
C PHE A 195 -11.12 6.50 3.71
N LEU A 196 -10.79 7.79 3.60
CA LEU A 196 -11.36 8.86 4.44
C LEU A 196 -12.86 9.09 4.20
N GLN A 197 -13.40 8.75 3.03
CA GLN A 197 -14.83 8.85 2.75
C GLN A 197 -15.62 7.60 3.15
N LYS A 198 -15.00 6.42 3.19
CA LYS A 198 -15.66 5.18 3.66
C LYS A 198 -16.14 5.28 5.12
N THR A 199 -15.46 6.05 5.97
CA THR A 199 -15.93 6.31 7.36
C THR A 199 -17.25 7.09 7.40
N LYS A 200 -17.60 7.87 6.37
CA LYS A 200 -18.92 8.51 6.23
C LYS A 200 -19.98 7.56 5.65
N ILE A 201 -19.62 6.71 4.69
CA ILE A 201 -20.56 5.76 4.06
C ILE A 201 -21.00 4.65 5.03
N PHE A 202 -20.10 4.14 5.87
CA PHE A 202 -20.44 3.16 6.91
C PHE A 202 -21.39 3.71 7.97
N LYS A 203 -21.35 5.02 8.26
CA LYS A 203 -22.30 5.67 9.20
C LYS A 203 -23.74 5.68 8.67
N ILE A 204 -23.94 5.77 7.35
CA ILE A 204 -25.28 5.79 6.73
C ILE A 204 -25.89 4.39 6.71
N PHE A 205 -25.09 3.33 6.47
CA PHE A 205 -25.60 1.94 6.49
C PHE A 205 -25.90 1.41 7.91
N LEU A 206 -25.17 1.88 8.92
CA LEU A 206 -25.43 1.52 10.33
C LEU A 206 -26.67 2.21 10.92
N GLN A 207 -27.15 3.32 10.35
CA GLN A 207 -28.37 3.99 10.82
C GLN A 207 -29.67 3.43 10.22
N VAL A 208 -29.61 2.69 9.11
CA VAL A 208 -30.79 2.11 8.45
C VAL A 208 -31.13 0.70 8.98
N THR A 209 -30.23 0.08 9.75
CA THR A 209 -30.44 -1.26 10.33
C THR A 209 -30.86 -1.26 11.80
N THR A 210 -31.06 -0.07 12.39
CA THR A 210 -31.57 0.09 13.76
C THR A 210 -32.76 1.04 13.79
N LYS A 211 -33.89 0.60 13.23
CA LYS A 211 -35.25 0.95 13.68
C LYS A 211 -36.18 -0.20 13.37
#